data_AF-D3TCM9-F1
#
_entry.id   AF-D3TCM9-F1
#
_cell.length_a   1.000
_cell.length_b   1.000
_cell.length_c   1.000
_cell.angle_alpha   90.00
_cell.angle_beta   90.00
_cell.angle_gamma   90.00
#
_symmetry.space_group_name_H-M   'P 1'
#
loop_
_entity.id
_entity.type
_entity.pdbx_description
1 polymer ?
#
loop_
_entity_poly.entity_id
_entity_poly.type
_entity_poly.pdbx_seq_one_letter_code
_entity_poly.pdbx_strand_id
1 'polypeptide(L)' 'MTIQISEEYLRKGNEVDITSQGNAPRNFRISIRYNESFRRFEVFRHYYKTKKNEVEYHSKNLKDIVDYIKSMYGVDFEIS' A
#
# COMPACT_ATOMS: atom_id res chain seq x y z
N MET A 1 -13.43 -7.87 -4.95
CA MET A 1 -13.33 -6.66 -5.78
C MET A 1 -11.85 -6.44 -6.02
N THR A 2 -11.40 -6.35 -7.26
CA THR A 2 -9.99 -6.15 -7.59
C THR A 2 -9.67 -4.66 -7.53
N ILE A 3 -8.65 -4.29 -6.76
CA ILE A 3 -8.21 -2.89 -6.71
C ILE A 3 -7.29 -2.66 -7.91
N GLN A 4 -7.60 -1.67 -8.73
CA GLN A 4 -6.66 -1.21 -9.76
C GLN A 4 -5.66 -0.24 -9.13
N ILE A 5 -4.38 -0.52 -9.33
CA ILE A 5 -3.29 0.36 -8.95
C ILE A 5 -2.52 0.75 -10.20
N SER A 6 -2.39 2.06 -10.41
CA SER A 6 -1.53 2.59 -11.44
C SER A 6 -0.20 3.07 -10.87
N GLU A 7 0.89 2.64 -11.51
CA GLU A 7 2.23 3.10 -11.17
C GLU A 7 2.37 4.61 -11.36
N GLU A 8 1.81 5.13 -12.46
CA GLU A 8 1.84 6.56 -12.78
C GLU A 8 1.08 7.36 -11.72
N TYR A 9 -0.07 6.85 -11.28
CA TYR A 9 -0.87 7.49 -10.24
C TYR A 9 -0.10 7.62 -8.92
N LEU A 10 0.57 6.53 -8.48
CA LEU A 10 1.39 6.54 -7.27
C LEU A 10 2.59 7.48 -7.41
N ARG A 11 3.27 7.47 -8.56
CA ARG A 11 4.43 8.35 -8.84
C ARG A 11 4.09 9.84 -8.82
N LYS A 12 2.83 10.22 -9.08
CA LYS A 12 2.34 11.61 -8.92
C LYS A 12 2.17 12.04 -7.45
N GLY A 13 2.58 11.21 -6.49
CA GLY A 13 2.49 11.49 -5.06
C GLY A 13 1.15 11.09 -4.44
N ASN A 14 0.29 10.41 -5.19
CA ASN A 14 -0.98 9.92 -4.64
C ASN A 14 -0.76 8.69 -3.76
N GLU A 15 -1.64 8.54 -2.77
CA GLU A 15 -1.68 7.41 -1.86
C GLU A 15 -2.97 6.62 -2.08
N VAL A 16 -2.85 5.30 -2.18
CA VAL A 16 -3.98 4.39 -2.37
C VAL A 16 -4.25 3.66 -1.06
N ASP A 17 -5.43 3.87 -0.47
CA ASP A 17 -5.89 3.13 0.71
C ASP A 17 -6.39 1.75 0.30
N ILE A 18 -5.87 0.71 0.94
CA ILE A 18 -6.18 -0.69 0.65
C ILE A 18 -6.86 -1.41 1.82
N THR A 19 -7.16 -0.68 2.90
CA THR A 19 -7.72 -1.22 4.16
C THR A 19 -9.11 -1.81 3.95
N SER A 20 -9.91 -1.20 3.08
CA SER A 20 -11.35 -1.49 2.97
C SER A 20 -11.68 -2.75 2.18
N GLN A 21 -10.67 -3.49 1.71
CA GLN A 21 -10.82 -4.48 0.64
C GLN A 21 -10.35 -5.89 1.07
N GLY A 22 -10.08 -6.11 2.36
CA GLY A 22 -9.68 -7.41 2.91
C GLY A 22 -9.98 -7.56 4.41
N ASN A 23 -9.44 -8.62 5.04
CA ASN A 23 -9.46 -8.84 6.50
C ASN A 23 -8.50 -7.89 7.25
N ALA A 24 -8.46 -6.62 6.83
CA ALA A 24 -7.54 -5.66 7.41
C ALA A 24 -7.90 -5.41 8.89
N PRO A 25 -6.92 -5.41 9.78
CA PRO A 25 -7.16 -5.30 11.22
C PRO A 25 -7.75 -3.93 11.60
N ARG A 26 -8.76 -3.94 12.49
CA ARG A 26 -9.53 -2.76 12.94
C ARG A 26 -8.71 -1.62 13.56
N ASN A 27 -7.44 -1.85 13.88
CA ASN A 27 -6.60 -0.93 14.63
C ASN A 27 -5.72 -0.03 13.76
N PHE A 28 -5.60 -0.33 12.46
CA PHE A 28 -4.79 0.47 11.54
C PHE A 28 -5.35 0.47 10.11
N ARG A 29 -5.00 1.53 9.37
CA ARG A 29 -5.20 1.66 7.93
C ARG A 29 -3.95 1.19 7.21
N ILE A 30 -4.09 0.56 6.06
CA ILE A 30 -2.99 0.22 5.18
C ILE A 30 -3.11 1.02 3.89
N SER A 31 -2.01 1.61 3.43
CA SER A 31 -1.97 2.31 2.15
C SER A 31 -0.67 2.07 1.40
N ILE A 32 -0.65 2.42 0.13
CA ILE A 32 0.52 2.36 -0.74
C ILE A 32 0.80 3.75 -1.28
N ARG A 33 2.07 4.15 -1.29
CA ARG A 33 2.52 5.38 -1.93
C ARG A 33 3.87 5.20 -2.61
N TYR A 34 4.20 6.08 -3.55
CA TYR A 34 5.56 6.23 -4.04
C TYR A 34 6.32 7.27 -3.21
N ASN A 35 7.52 6.93 -2.77
CA ASN A 35 8.44 7.81 -2.09
C ASN A 35 9.47 8.32 -3.08
N GLU A 36 9.35 9.59 -3.48
CA GLU A 36 10.25 10.20 -4.46
C GLU A 36 11.69 10.30 -3.95
N SER A 37 11.90 10.64 -2.68
CA SER A 37 13.23 10.78 -2.07
C SER A 37 14.05 9.50 -2.15
N PHE A 38 13.41 8.35 -1.93
CA PHE A 38 14.07 7.03 -1.99
C PHE A 38 13.80 6.28 -3.29
N ARG A 39 13.03 6.88 -4.21
CA ARG A 39 12.61 6.32 -5.51
C ARG A 39 12.05 4.90 -5.40
N ARG A 40 11.15 4.66 -4.43
CA ARG A 40 10.59 3.33 -4.12
C ARG A 40 9.12 3.42 -3.73
N PHE A 41 8.40 2.33 -3.90
CA PHE A 41 7.05 2.14 -3.38
C PHE A 41 7.12 1.69 -1.93
N GLU A 42 6.16 2.16 -1.12
CA GLU A 42 6.09 1.91 0.32
C GLU A 42 4.66 1.52 0.70
N VAL A 43 4.54 0.46 1.50
CA VAL A 43 3.31 0.09 2.20
C VAL A 43 3.33 0.71 3.59
N PHE A 44 2.33 1.52 3.91
CA PHE A 44 2.19 2.19 5.19
C PHE A 44 1.14 1.52 6.06
N ARG A 45 1.45 1.39 7.35
CA ARG A 45 0.46 1.21 8.42
C ARG A 45 0.23 2.54 9.11
N HIS A 46 -1.00 3.04 9.06
CA HIS A 46 -1.44 4.20 9.84
C HIS A 46 -2.24 3.72 11.05
N TYR A 47 -1.66 3.86 12.23
CA TYR A 47 -2.34 3.47 13.46
C TYR A 47 -3.28 4.58 13.93
N TYR A 48 -4.58 4.28 13.99
CA TYR A 48 -5.61 5.28 14.36
C TYR A 48 -5.40 5.86 15.76
N LYS A 49 -4.92 5.04 16.72
CA LYS A 49 -4.76 5.44 18.13
C LYS A 49 -3.49 6.24 18.41
N THR A 50 -2.38 5.89 17.77
CA THR A 50 -1.06 6.45 18.12
C THR A 50 -0.61 7.54 17.17
N LYS A 51 -1.36 7.80 16.07
CA LYS A 51 -0.95 8.68 14.97
C LYS A 51 0.44 8.35 14.39
N LYS A 52 0.95 7.14 14.66
CA LYS A 52 2.19 6.66 14.07
C LYS A 52 1.90 6.11 12.68
N ASN A 53 2.72 6.53 11.72
CA ASN A 53 2.78 5.96 10.39
C ASN A 53 4.07 5.18 10.29
N GLU A 54 3.99 3.87 10.05
CA GLU A 54 5.14 3.00 9.91
C GLU A 54 5.20 2.46 8.48
N VAL A 55 6.39 2.51 7.88
CA VAL A 55 6.66 1.78 6.65
C VAL A 55 6.75 0.31 7.02
N GLU A 56 5.79 -0.48 6.60
CA GLU A 56 5.76 -1.91 6.86
C GLU A 56 6.64 -2.67 5.86
N TYR A 57 6.56 -2.28 4.59
CA TYR A 57 7.29 -2.90 3.50
C TYR A 57 7.61 -1.87 2.42
N HIS A 58 8.71 -2.09 1.68
CA HIS A 58 9.07 -1.22 0.57
C HIS A 58 9.80 -2.01 -0.53
N SER A 59 9.55 -1.64 -1.79
CA SER A 59 10.30 -2.16 -2.94
C SER A 59 10.42 -1.09 -4.03
N LYS A 60 11.45 -1.20 -4.87
CA LYS A 60 11.56 -0.40 -6.09
C LYS A 60 10.58 -0.87 -7.17
N ASN A 61 10.07 -2.09 -7.05
CA ASN A 61 9.14 -2.69 -8.00
C ASN A 61 7.73 -2.75 -7.38
N LEU A 62 6.74 -2.20 -8.08
CA LEU A 62 5.35 -2.20 -7.65
C LEU A 62 4.76 -3.61 -7.59
N LYS A 63 5.24 -4.53 -8.43
CA LYS A 63 4.82 -5.93 -8.41
C LYS A 63 5.13 -6.60 -7.06
N ASP A 64 6.29 -6.33 -6.48
CA ASP A 64 6.66 -6.90 -5.17
C ASP A 64 5.74 -6.38 -4.05
N ILE A 65 5.32 -5.12 -4.15
CA ILE A 65 4.36 -4.52 -3.21
C ILE A 65 3.01 -5.23 -3.32
N VAL A 66 2.51 -5.42 -4.54
CA VAL A 66 1.24 -6.12 -4.78
C VAL A 66 1.30 -7.56 -4.31
N ASP A 67 2.36 -8.29 -4.66
CA ASP A 67 2.58 -9.68 -4.24
C ASP A 67 2.63 -9.79 -2.70
N TYR A 68 3.32 -8.85 -2.05
CA TYR A 68 3.38 -8.74 -0.59
C TYR A 68 1.98 -8.54 0.03
N ILE A 69 1.21 -7.58 -0.47
CA ILE A 69 -0.11 -7.28 0.09
C ILE A 69 -1.08 -8.44 -0.15
N LYS A 70 -1.04 -9.07 -1.32
CA LYS A 70 -1.84 -10.26 -1.60
C LYS A 70 -1.52 -11.39 -0.62
N SER A 71 -0.24 -11.64 -0.36
CA SER A 71 0.20 -12.67 0.59
C SER A 71 -0.20 -12.36 2.04
N MET A 72 -0.02 -11.12 2.49
CA MET A 72 -0.23 -10.73 3.89
C MET A 72 -1.69 -10.45 4.24
N TYR A 73 -2.44 -9.86 3.30
CA TYR A 73 -3.77 -9.31 3.55
C TYR A 73 -4.87 -9.94 2.71
N GLY A 74 -4.51 -10.83 1.77
CA GLY A 74 -5.48 -11.49 0.88
C GLY A 74 -6.19 -10.52 -0.07
N VAL A 75 -5.57 -9.37 -0.35
CA VAL A 75 -6.14 -8.35 -1.26
C VAL A 75 -5.57 -8.56 -2.66
N ASP A 76 -6.46 -8.78 -3.64
CA ASP A 76 -6.08 -8.88 -5.05
C ASP A 76 -6.01 -7.51 -5.71
N PHE A 77 -4.91 -7.25 -6.40
CA PHE A 77 -4.69 -6.05 -7.20
C PHE A 77 -4.44 -6.39 -8.66
N GLU A 78 -4.85 -5.49 -9.54
CA GLU A 78 -4.36 -5.41 -10.91
C GLU A 78 -3.50 -4.15 -11.06
N ILE A 79 -2.31 -4.33 -11.63
CA ILE A 79 -1.40 -3.23 -11.96
C ILE A 79 -1.74 -2.73 -13.36
N SER A 80 -2.02 -1.43 -13.49
CA SER A 80 -2.40 -0.77 -14.75
C SER A 80 -1.40 0.31 -15.18
#